data_AF-A0A1I2XBB3-F1
#
_entry.id   AF-A0A1I2XBB3-F1
#
_cell.length_a   1.000
_cell.length_b   1.000
_cell.length_c   1.000
_cell.angle_alpha   90.00
_cell.angle_beta   90.00
_cell.angle_gamma   90.00
#
_symmetry.space_group_name_H-M   'P 1'
#
loop_
_entity.id
_entity.type
_entity.pdbx_description
1 polymer ?
#
loop_
_entity_poly.entity_id
_entity_poly.type
_entity_poly.pdbx_seq_one_letter_code
_entity_poly.pdbx_strand_id
1 'polypeptide(L)'
;MQQPFDLTIGPVNYAIFPEGNHTYVVFKDGKEYLQIQKDDAAQWIKFDKETGIPLFELDEEVNQLGKLIDTYQEDPDNYEDEMDLE
;
A
#
# COMPACT_ATOMS: atom_id res chain seq x y z
N MET A 1 3.46 15.54 5.38
CA MET A 1 2.35 14.58 5.43
C MET A 1 2.01 14.27 3.99
N GLN A 2 2.12 13.00 3.59
CA GLN A 2 1.77 12.57 2.23
C GLN A 2 0.25 12.50 2.10
N GLN A 3 -0.30 12.91 0.95
CA GLN A 3 -1.74 12.78 0.71
C GLN A 3 -2.11 11.31 0.44
N PRO A 4 -3.35 10.89 0.73
CA PRO A 4 -3.84 9.61 0.27
C PRO A 4 -3.77 9.50 -1.25
N PHE A 5 -3.54 8.29 -1.74
CA PHE A 5 -3.43 8.00 -3.17
C PHE A 5 -4.01 6.62 -3.48
N ASP A 6 -4.41 6.42 -4.73
CA ASP A 6 -4.98 5.17 -5.20
C ASP A 6 -3.93 4.34 -5.94
N LEU A 7 -4.00 3.02 -5.78
CA LEU A 7 -3.18 2.04 -6.47
C LEU A 7 -4.06 0.95 -7.06
N THR A 8 -3.65 0.39 -8.18
CA THR A 8 -4.40 -0.67 -8.87
C THR A 8 -3.53 -1.91 -9.03
N ILE A 9 -4.05 -3.07 -8.65
CA ILE A 9 -3.39 -4.37 -8.89
C ILE A 9 -4.35 -5.26 -9.67
N GLY A 10 -4.10 -5.39 -10.97
CA GLY A 10 -5.01 -6.09 -11.88
C GLY A 10 -6.40 -5.43 -11.88
N PRO A 11 -7.48 -6.15 -11.50
CA PRO A 11 -8.83 -5.59 -11.44
C PRO A 11 -9.19 -4.96 -10.08
N VAL A 12 -8.29 -4.95 -9.10
CA VAL A 12 -8.59 -4.50 -7.73
C VAL A 12 -8.03 -3.09 -7.51
N ASN A 13 -8.89 -2.21 -7.00
CA ASN A 13 -8.52 -0.86 -6.61
C ASN A 13 -8.25 -0.79 -5.10
N TYR A 14 -7.11 -0.19 -4.76
CA TYR A 14 -6.67 0.06 -3.40
C TYR A 14 -6.56 1.55 -3.16
N ALA A 15 -7.03 2.01 -2.00
CA ALA A 15 -6.76 3.37 -1.54
C ALA A 15 -5.80 3.30 -0.36
N ILE A 16 -4.70 4.05 -0.45
CA ILE A 16 -3.60 4.04 0.51
C ILE A 16 -3.64 5.34 1.31
N PHE A 17 -3.75 5.21 2.63
CA PHE A 17 -3.79 6.33 3.56
C PHE A 17 -2.50 6.33 4.41
N PRO A 18 -1.55 7.24 4.13
CA PRO A 18 -0.34 7.37 4.93
C PRO A 18 -0.65 7.90 6.33
N GLU A 19 -0.31 7.14 7.37
CA GLU A 19 -0.45 7.58 8.77
C GLU A 19 0.86 8.14 9.36
N GLY A 20 1.98 7.93 8.65
CA GLY A 20 3.31 8.36 9.07
C GLY A 20 4.16 7.18 9.56
N ASN A 21 5.45 7.43 9.80
CA ASN A 21 6.43 6.40 10.18
C ASN A 21 6.40 5.18 9.24
N HIS A 22 6.31 5.44 7.93
CA HIS A 22 6.16 4.44 6.86
C HIS A 22 5.01 3.44 7.08
N THR A 23 3.96 3.88 7.77
CA THR A 23 2.74 3.12 8.03
C THR A 23 1.61 3.62 7.13
N TYR A 24 0.88 2.69 6.54
CA TYR A 24 -0.20 2.96 5.61
C TYR A 24 -1.41 2.08 5.93
N VAL A 25 -2.58 2.69 5.97
CA VAL A 25 -3.85 1.96 6.01
C VAL A 25 -4.31 1.73 4.58
N VAL A 26 -4.61 0.48 4.26
CA VAL A 26 -5.02 0.03 2.93
C VAL A 26 -6.52 -0.22 2.95
N PHE A 27 -7.22 0.41 2.01
CA PHE A 27 -8.60 0.11 1.70
C PHE A 27 -8.64 -0.67 0.39
N LYS A 28 -9.49 -1.69 0.31
CA LYS A 28 -9.71 -2.53 -0.87
C LYS A 28 -11.18 -2.43 -1.26
N ASP A 29 -11.46 -2.01 -2.48
CA ASP A 29 -12.84 -1.79 -2.97
C ASP A 29 -13.70 -0.93 -2.01
N GLY A 30 -13.10 0.13 -1.46
CA GLY A 30 -13.77 1.05 -0.53
C GLY A 30 -13.99 0.53 0.88
N LYS A 31 -13.44 -0.63 1.25
CA LYS A 31 -13.48 -1.18 2.61
C LYS A 31 -12.10 -1.24 3.22
N GLU A 32 -11.98 -0.87 4.48
CA GLU A 32 -10.73 -1.00 5.23
C GLU A 32 -10.27 -2.46 5.22
N TYR A 33 -9.11 -2.70 4.62
CA TYR A 33 -8.60 -4.04 4.38
C TYR A 33 -7.62 -4.44 5.46
N LEU A 34 -6.49 -3.73 5.54
CA LEU A 34 -5.41 -4.00 6.48
C LEU A 34 -4.51 -2.77 6.63
N GLN A 35 -3.59 -2.83 7.59
CA GLN A 35 -2.54 -1.84 7.76
C GLN A 35 -1.19 -2.49 7.46
N ILE A 36 -0.31 -1.75 6.79
CA ILE A 36 1.06 -2.17 6.47
C ILE A 36 2.09 -1.15 6.94
N GLN A 37 3.28 -1.64 7.25
CA GLN A 37 4.43 -0.81 7.54
C GLN A 37 5.66 -1.30 6.77
N LYS A 38 6.43 -0.38 6.22
CA LYS A 38 7.75 -0.67 5.68
C LYS A 38 8.75 -0.76 6.84
N ASP A 39 9.33 -1.93 7.01
CA ASP A 39 10.40 -2.14 7.98
C ASP A 39 11.77 -1.70 7.43
N ASP A 40 12.73 -1.47 8.32
CA ASP A 40 14.11 -1.10 7.97
C ASP A 40 14.81 -2.19 7.13
N ALA A 41 14.32 -3.44 7.19
CA ALA A 41 14.80 -4.59 6.41
C ALA A 41 14.24 -4.66 4.97
N ALA A 42 13.58 -3.61 4.48
CA ALA A 42 12.94 -3.55 3.16
C ALA A 42 11.82 -4.59 2.94
N GLN A 43 11.26 -5.12 4.04
CA GLN A 43 10.08 -5.99 4.00
C GLN A 43 8.84 -5.20 4.42
N TRP A 44 7.71 -5.54 3.80
CA TRP A 44 6.42 -4.97 4.15
C TRP A 44 5.71 -5.88 5.15
N ILE A 45 5.47 -5.34 6.34
CA ILE A 45 4.82 -6.05 7.44
C ILE A 45 3.35 -5.64 7.45
N LYS A 46 2.45 -6.62 7.48
CA LYS A 46 1.02 -6.35 7.70
C LYS A 46 0.67 -6.48 9.18
N PHE A 47 -0.36 -5.75 9.60
CA PHE A 47 -0.88 -5.82 10.96
C PHE A 47 -2.18 -6.58 10.97
N ASP A 48 -2.37 -7.39 12.02
CA ASP A 48 -3.63 -8.05 12.28
C ASP A 48 -4.72 -7.02 12.60
N LYS A 49 -5.85 -7.11 11.90
CA LYS A 49 -6.93 -6.11 12.01
C LYS A 49 -7.64 -6.13 13.36
N GLU A 50 -7.69 -7.29 14.03
CA GLU A 50 -8.41 -7.43 15.30
C GLU A 50 -7.54 -7.04 16.50
N THR A 51 -6.25 -7.37 16.45
CA THR A 51 -5.32 -7.24 17.57
C THR A 51 -4.30 -6.11 17.39
N GLY A 52 -4.09 -5.61 16.17
CA GLY A 52 -3.08 -4.61 15.85
C GLY A 52 -1.65 -5.11 15.97
N ILE A 53 -1.44 -6.43 15.96
CA ILE A 53 -0.12 -7.05 16.11
C ILE A 53 0.53 -7.20 14.73
N PRO A 54 1.84 -6.88 14.57
CA PRO A 54 2.56 -7.13 13.32
C PRO A 54 2.65 -8.63 13.03
N LEU A 55 2.22 -9.01 11.83
CA LEU A 55 2.30 -10.36 11.29
C LEU A 55 3.49 -10.47 10.34
N PHE A 56 4.51 -11.22 10.76
CA PHE A 56 5.74 -11.46 10.00
C PHE A 56 5.57 -12.68 9.08
N GLU A 57 4.65 -12.57 8.13
CA GLU A 57 4.41 -13.62 7.14
C GLU A 57 4.64 -13.12 5.71
N LEU A 58 5.03 -14.05 4.83
CA LEU A 58 5.17 -13.78 3.41
C LEU A 58 3.78 -13.64 2.79
N ASP A 59 3.40 -12.40 2.54
CA ASP A 59 2.16 -12.06 1.86
C ASP A 59 2.50 -11.41 0.51
N GLU A 60 2.21 -12.11 -0.58
CA GLU A 60 2.54 -11.66 -1.93
C GLU A 60 1.79 -10.36 -2.28
N GLU A 61 0.56 -10.20 -1.82
CA GLU A 61 -0.26 -9.03 -2.09
C GLU A 61 0.30 -7.81 -1.35
N VAL A 62 0.68 -7.97 -0.08
CA VAL A 62 1.31 -6.90 0.72
C VAL A 62 2.66 -6.50 0.14
N ASN A 63 3.47 -7.46 -0.30
CA ASN A 63 4.75 -7.17 -0.93
C ASN A 63 4.58 -6.46 -2.29
N GLN A 64 3.55 -6.81 -3.06
CA GLN A 64 3.21 -6.11 -4.30
C GLN A 64 2.76 -4.68 -4.01
N LEU A 65 1.80 -4.48 -3.10
CA LEU A 65 1.36 -3.15 -2.66
C LEU A 65 2.53 -2.30 -2.20
N GLY A 66 3.40 -2.87 -1.38
CA GLY A 66 4.57 -2.19 -0.86
C GLY A 66 5.52 -1.68 -1.96
N LYS A 67 5.78 -2.50 -2.99
CA LYS A 67 6.56 -2.07 -4.15
C LYS A 67 5.89 -0.91 -4.88
N LEU A 68 4.57 -0.97 -5.05
CA LEU A 68 3.83 0.09 -5.74
C LEU A 68 3.89 1.40 -4.94
N ILE A 69 3.77 1.33 -3.62
CA ILE A 69 3.93 2.49 -2.72
C ILE A 69 5.34 3.08 -2.86
N ASP A 70 6.37 2.23 -2.87
CA ASP A 70 7.76 2.69 -3.04
C ASP A 70 7.94 3.39 -4.39
N THR A 71 7.45 2.79 -5.48
CA THR A 71 7.56 3.39 -6.81
C THR A 71 6.76 4.71 -6.89
N TYR A 72 5.57 4.78 -6.28
CA TYR A 72 4.78 6.02 -6.20
C TYR A 72 5.50 7.11 -5.39
N GLN A 73 6.24 6.74 -4.35
CA GLN A 73 7.03 7.69 -3.56
C GLN A 73 8.27 8.19 -4.29
N GLU A 74 8.91 7.35 -5.10
CA GLU A 74 10.06 7.74 -5.91
C GLU A 74 9.66 8.62 -7.10
N ASP A 75 8.55 8.31 -7.76
CA ASP A 75 8.09 9.02 -8.96
C ASP A 75 6.55 9.06 -9.02
N PRO A 76 5.91 10.03 -8.33
CA PRO A 76 4.46 10.12 -8.26
C PRO A 76 3.81 10.52 -9.60
N ASP A 77 4.52 11.27 -10.44
CA ASP A 77 4.00 11.76 -11.73
C ASP A 77 3.88 10.63 -12.78
N ASN A 78 4.68 9.58 -12.68
CA ASN A 78 4.69 8.46 -13.62
C ASN A 78 3.61 7.39 -13.34
N TYR A 79 2.88 7.47 -12.22
CA TYR A 79 1.83 6.50 -11.87
C TYR A 79 0.47 6.79 -12.52
N GLU A 80 0.20 8.06 -12.87
CA GLU A 80 -1.10 8.46 -13.44
C GLU A 80 -1.20 8.17 -14.95
N ASP A 81 -0.07 8.06 -15.66
CA ASP A 81 -0.01 7.97 -17.13
C ASP A 81 -0.39 6.58 -17.71
N GLU A 82 -0.51 5.51 -16.90
CA GLU A 82 -0.89 4.17 -17.41
C GLU A 82 -2.42 3.96 -17.57
N MET A 83 -3.26 4.92 -17.17
CA MET A 83 -4.72 4.85 -17.35
C MET A 83 -5.23 5.55 -18.62
N ASP A 84 -4.37 6.22 -19.40
CA ASP A 84 -4.74 7.03 -20.56
C ASP A 84 -4.40 6.34 -21.91
N LEU A 85 -4.85 5.09 -22.08
CA LEU A 85 -4.88 4.42 -23.39
C LEU A 85 -6.32 4.16 -23.85
N GLU A 86 -6.96 5.20 -24.38
CA GLU A 86 -8.04 5.08 -25.39
C GLU A 86 -7.52 5.35 -26.82
#